data_AF-A0A8T5IGK7-F1
#
_entry.id   AF-A0A8T5IGK7-F1
#
_cell.length_a   1.000
_cell.length_b   1.000
_cell.length_c   1.000
_cell.angle_alpha   90.00
_cell.angle_beta   90.00
_cell.angle_gamma   90.00
#
_symmetry.space_group_name_H-M   'P 1'
#
loop_
_entity.id
_entity.type
_entity.pdbx_description
1 polymer ?
#
loop_
_entity_poly.entity_id
_entity_poly.type
_entity_poly.pdbx_seq_one_letter_code
_entity_poly.pdbx_strand_id
1 'polypeptide(L)'
;MTFIAGHQLAEFLSINFGNELIYKIGLLSSITGMIFFMISLEKLSNYDFKGNLFIPIVLILAIYIFKTPMTFKDFLFWIRGNSHHIWVLVWTGMFIYWNICSIYILEKTRTLKQKSAIKWYLWGVLDITFVLALIYFLIGSVGIQLNIFSDLPSIWCTISIIQLLFVPYMFKKIKGDYPQNNVKHRINLKVQSALIIISLIILTISWNIAPLIPKFLNKLAFK
;
A
#
# COMPACT_ATOMS: atom_id res chain seq x y z
N MET A 1 -4.41 2.50 8.23
CA MET A 1 -5.61 3.30 7.90
C MET A 1 -5.49 4.75 8.33
N THR A 2 -5.26 5.07 9.61
CA THR A 2 -5.12 6.46 10.07
C THR A 2 -4.04 7.26 9.33
N PHE A 3 -2.87 6.64 9.08
CA PHE A 3 -1.77 7.26 8.32
C PHE A 3 -2.11 7.56 6.86
N ILE A 4 -2.98 6.76 6.25
CA ILE A 4 -3.39 6.89 4.85
C ILE A 4 -4.49 7.97 4.72
N ALA A 5 -5.45 7.99 5.65
CA ALA A 5 -6.42 9.07 5.75
C ALA A 5 -5.74 10.43 6.02
N GLY A 6 -4.71 10.45 6.89
CA GLY A 6 -3.90 11.64 7.14
C GLY A 6 -3.15 12.14 5.90
N HIS A 7 -2.65 11.24 5.06
CA HIS A 7 -2.01 11.61 3.79
C HIS A 7 -2.98 12.29 2.82
N GLN A 8 -4.20 11.78 2.70
CA GLN A 8 -5.21 12.35 1.82
C GLN A 8 -5.71 13.72 2.30
N LEU A 9 -5.87 13.89 3.61
CA LEU A 9 -6.14 15.20 4.19
C LEU A 9 -5.00 16.18 3.90
N ALA A 10 -3.74 15.75 4.09
CA ALA A 10 -2.59 16.56 3.78
C ALA A 10 -2.49 16.89 2.28
N GLU A 11 -2.83 15.97 1.39
CA GLU A 11 -2.90 16.19 -0.05
C GLU A 11 -3.94 17.25 -0.39
N PHE A 12 -5.18 17.11 0.11
CA PHE A 12 -6.24 18.11 -0.05
C PHE A 12 -5.83 19.50 0.47
N LEU A 13 -5.27 19.58 1.68
CA LEU A 13 -4.80 20.84 2.26
C LEU A 13 -3.66 21.44 1.43
N SER A 14 -2.72 20.61 0.97
CA SER A 14 -1.58 21.07 0.18
C SER A 14 -1.99 21.67 -1.17
N ILE A 15 -3.01 21.10 -1.82
CA ILE A 15 -3.57 21.62 -3.07
C ILE A 15 -4.27 22.96 -2.81
N ASN A 16 -5.10 23.05 -1.76
CA ASN A 16 -5.85 24.27 -1.46
C ASN A 16 -4.95 25.44 -1.02
N PHE A 17 -3.86 25.16 -0.30
CA PHE A 17 -2.95 26.18 0.21
C PHE A 17 -1.67 26.35 -0.62
N GLY A 18 -1.49 25.56 -1.69
CA GLY A 18 -0.25 25.54 -2.47
C GLY A 18 1.00 25.20 -1.63
N ASN A 19 0.85 24.36 -0.60
CA ASN A 19 1.88 24.15 0.42
C ASN A 19 2.57 22.78 0.27
N GLU A 20 3.78 22.79 -0.30
CA GLU A 20 4.59 21.57 -0.50
C GLU A 20 4.95 20.86 0.80
N LEU A 21 5.16 21.59 1.89
CA LEU A 21 5.59 20.99 3.16
C LEU A 21 4.48 20.10 3.73
N ILE A 22 3.23 20.56 3.68
CA ILE A 22 2.06 19.79 4.12
C ILE A 22 1.97 18.49 3.29
N TYR A 23 2.14 18.60 1.97
CA TYR A 23 2.13 17.43 1.09
C TYR A 23 3.20 16.40 1.47
N LYS A 24 4.46 16.85 1.62
CA LYS A 24 5.61 15.99 1.94
C LYS A 24 5.44 15.29 3.29
N ILE A 25 4.89 15.98 4.29
CA ILE A 25 4.57 15.39 5.61
C ILE A 25 3.49 14.31 5.45
N GLY A 26 2.42 14.61 4.72
CA GLY A 26 1.36 13.65 4.42
C GLY A 26 1.90 12.39 3.73
N LEU A 27 2.74 12.59 2.72
CA LEU A 27 3.35 11.52 1.95
C LEU A 27 4.22 10.61 2.85
N LEU A 28 5.07 11.22 3.69
CA LEU A 28 5.90 10.47 4.63
C LEU A 28 5.05 9.69 5.65
N SER A 29 3.94 10.28 6.12
CA SER A 29 2.96 9.58 6.97
C SER A 29 2.41 8.33 6.28
N SER A 30 1.97 8.41 5.02
CA SER A 30 1.48 7.25 4.25
C SER A 30 2.51 6.13 4.16
N ILE A 31 3.74 6.48 3.77
CA ILE A 31 4.85 5.52 3.61
C ILE A 31 5.19 4.88 4.95
N THR A 32 5.21 5.65 6.03
CA THR A 32 5.45 5.14 7.39
C THR A 32 4.36 4.15 7.82
N GLY A 33 3.15 4.28 7.29
CA GLY A 33 2.08 3.30 7.44
C GLY A 33 2.50 1.88 7.05
N MET A 34 3.35 1.73 6.04
CA MET A 34 3.85 0.40 5.61
C MET A 34 4.76 -0.25 6.66
N ILE A 35 5.53 0.54 7.41
CA ILE A 35 6.32 0.03 8.56
C ILE A 35 5.38 -0.56 9.60
N PHE A 36 4.32 0.17 9.96
CA PHE A 36 3.34 -0.29 10.94
C PHE A 36 2.58 -1.53 10.47
N PHE A 37 2.21 -1.61 9.18
CA PHE A 37 1.56 -2.81 8.63
C PHE A 37 2.45 -4.03 8.72
N MET A 38 3.75 -3.88 8.42
CA MET A 38 4.70 -4.99 8.50
C MET A 38 4.96 -5.42 9.94
N ILE A 39 5.23 -4.48 10.84
CA ILE A 39 5.44 -4.77 12.27
C ILE A 39 4.18 -5.41 12.88
N SER A 40 2.99 -4.92 12.51
CA SER A 40 1.73 -5.48 12.98
C SER A 40 1.53 -6.90 12.47
N LEU A 41 1.84 -7.17 11.20
CA LEU A 41 1.80 -8.52 10.63
C LEU A 41 2.77 -9.48 11.35
N GLU A 42 3.99 -9.03 11.65
CA GLU A 42 4.96 -9.83 12.43
C GLU A 42 4.49 -10.13 13.85
N LYS A 43 3.93 -9.13 14.54
CA LYS A 43 3.36 -9.30 15.89
C LYS A 43 2.16 -10.24 15.88
N LEU A 44 1.35 -10.17 14.83
CA LEU A 44 0.12 -10.93 14.70
C LEU A 44 0.37 -12.40 14.32
N SER A 45 1.46 -12.65 13.59
CA SER A 45 1.82 -13.99 13.09
C SER A 45 2.96 -14.67 13.87
N ASN A 46 3.67 -13.94 14.73
CA ASN A 46 4.90 -14.36 15.40
C ASN A 46 6.01 -14.81 14.43
N TYR A 47 6.03 -14.30 13.20
CA TYR A 47 7.14 -14.50 12.26
C TYR A 47 8.01 -13.25 12.18
N ASP A 48 9.32 -13.42 12.08
CA ASP A 48 10.29 -12.35 11.80
C ASP A 48 10.58 -12.28 10.30
N PHE A 49 9.94 -11.33 9.62
CA PHE A 49 10.12 -11.03 8.20
C PHE A 49 11.10 -9.88 7.97
N LYS A 50 11.80 -9.42 9.03
CA LYS A 50 12.71 -8.26 8.97
C LYS A 50 12.00 -6.96 8.59
N GLY A 51 10.78 -6.74 9.09
CA GLY A 51 10.03 -5.49 8.89
C GLY A 51 10.79 -4.23 9.32
N ASN A 52 11.74 -4.34 10.25
CA ASN A 52 12.64 -3.24 10.63
C ASN A 52 13.49 -2.70 9.45
N LEU A 53 13.72 -3.49 8.39
CA LEU A 53 14.42 -3.03 7.18
C LEU A 53 13.62 -1.98 6.41
N PHE A 54 12.32 -1.83 6.68
CA PHE A 54 11.54 -0.75 6.09
C PHE A 54 11.98 0.61 6.63
N ILE A 55 12.48 0.70 7.87
CA ILE A 55 12.91 1.96 8.49
C ILE A 55 14.00 2.66 7.65
N PRO A 56 15.16 2.04 7.33
CA PRO A 56 16.18 2.70 6.52
C PRO A 56 15.69 3.04 5.11
N ILE A 57 14.81 2.23 4.51
CA ILE A 57 14.19 2.55 3.20
C ILE A 57 13.37 3.84 3.30
N VAL A 58 12.53 3.96 4.33
CA VAL A 58 11.70 5.17 4.55
C VAL A 58 12.57 6.39 4.86
N LEU A 59 13.66 6.24 5.61
CA LEU A 59 14.58 7.36 5.89
C LEU A 59 15.27 7.89 4.63
N ILE A 60 15.79 6.99 3.78
CA ILE A 60 16.40 7.36 2.50
C ILE A 60 15.36 8.06 1.61
N LEU A 61 14.15 7.50 1.56
CA LEU A 61 13.07 8.09 0.78
C LEU A 61 12.63 9.45 1.32
N ALA A 62 12.63 9.66 2.63
CA ALA A 62 12.34 10.96 3.24
C ALA A 62 13.34 12.02 2.75
N ILE A 63 14.65 11.72 2.76
CA ILE A 63 15.68 12.63 2.24
C ILE A 63 15.38 12.99 0.77
N TYR A 64 15.02 11.99 -0.04
CA TYR A 64 14.65 12.22 -1.44
C TYR A 64 13.41 13.11 -1.58
N ILE A 65 12.34 12.84 -0.83
CA ILE A 65 11.08 13.62 -0.85
C ILE A 65 11.34 15.09 -0.49
N PHE A 66 12.13 15.35 0.55
CA PHE A 66 12.41 16.73 0.98
C PHE A 66 13.30 17.49 -0.01
N LYS A 67 14.20 16.82 -0.72
CA LYS A 67 15.04 17.41 -1.77
C LYS A 67 14.33 17.63 -3.10
N THR A 68 13.21 16.93 -3.33
CA THR A 68 12.51 16.98 -4.61
C THR A 68 11.44 18.09 -4.59
N PRO A 69 11.46 19.04 -5.54
CA PRO A 69 10.43 20.07 -5.64
C PRO A 69 9.09 19.45 -6.07
N MET A 70 7.99 19.97 -5.51
CA MET A 70 6.65 19.48 -5.82
C MET A 70 5.89 20.52 -6.64
N THR A 71 5.34 20.11 -7.77
CA THR A 71 4.50 21.01 -8.59
C THR A 71 3.05 20.57 -8.50
N PHE A 72 2.19 21.46 -8.00
CA PHE A 72 0.74 21.30 -8.02
C PHE A 72 0.22 21.73 -9.40
N LYS A 73 0.46 20.90 -10.42
CA LYS A 73 -0.09 21.11 -11.77
C LYS A 73 -1.16 20.05 -12.00
N ASP A 74 -2.31 20.48 -12.52
CA ASP A 74 -3.56 19.74 -12.71
C ASP A 74 -4.39 19.54 -11.43
N PHE A 75 -5.57 20.18 -11.38
CA PHE A 75 -6.54 20.08 -10.27
C PHE A 75 -7.30 18.75 -10.32
N LEU A 76 -6.62 17.64 -10.08
CA LEU A 76 -7.25 16.38 -9.73
C LEU A 76 -7.30 16.23 -8.20
N PHE A 77 -8.08 15.29 -7.68
CA PHE A 77 -8.12 14.99 -6.23
C PHE A 77 -6.77 14.49 -5.66
N TRP A 78 -5.75 14.32 -6.52
CA TRP A 78 -4.40 13.89 -6.18
C TRP A 78 -3.35 14.55 -7.08
N ILE A 79 -2.09 14.61 -6.63
CA ILE A 79 -1.00 15.29 -7.34
C ILE A 79 -0.33 14.37 -8.38
N ARG A 80 -0.05 14.90 -9.57
CA ARG A 80 0.72 14.25 -10.64
C ARG A 80 2.08 14.90 -10.85
N GLY A 81 3.09 14.11 -11.22
CA GLY A 81 4.40 14.61 -11.66
C GLY A 81 5.52 13.59 -11.54
N ASN A 82 6.63 13.81 -12.27
CA ASN A 82 7.75 12.86 -12.32
C ASN A 82 8.42 12.62 -10.97
N SER A 83 8.35 13.60 -10.06
CA SER A 83 8.80 13.44 -8.68
C SER A 83 8.15 12.23 -8.00
N HIS A 84 6.89 11.93 -8.34
CA HIS A 84 6.05 10.93 -7.67
C HIS A 84 6.48 9.48 -7.89
N HIS A 85 7.18 9.20 -9.00
CA HIS A 85 7.45 7.83 -9.41
C HIS A 85 8.27 7.05 -8.39
N ILE A 86 9.26 7.68 -7.76
CA ILE A 86 10.16 6.97 -6.84
C ILE A 86 9.43 6.53 -5.58
N TRP A 87 8.66 7.41 -4.94
CA TRP A 87 7.94 7.01 -3.73
C TRP A 87 6.76 6.10 -4.02
N VAL A 88 6.07 6.29 -5.15
CA VAL A 88 5.04 5.34 -5.63
C VAL A 88 5.63 3.95 -5.78
N LEU A 89 6.82 3.84 -6.39
CA LEU A 89 7.50 2.58 -6.60
C LEU A 89 7.90 1.94 -5.26
N VAL A 90 8.49 2.71 -4.35
CA VAL A 90 8.89 2.21 -3.02
C VAL A 90 7.67 1.77 -2.23
N TRP A 91 6.62 2.60 -2.19
CA TRP A 91 5.38 2.29 -1.49
C TRP A 91 4.74 1.01 -2.04
N THR A 92 4.60 0.91 -3.36
CA THR A 92 4.05 -0.26 -4.05
C THR A 92 4.90 -1.51 -3.83
N GLY A 93 6.23 -1.38 -3.83
CA GLY A 93 7.15 -2.49 -3.55
C GLY A 93 7.00 -3.02 -2.12
N MET A 94 6.99 -2.12 -1.13
CA MET A 94 6.75 -2.49 0.28
C MET A 94 5.39 -3.15 0.46
N PHE A 95 4.39 -2.67 -0.27
CA PHE A 95 3.03 -3.19 -0.26
C PHE A 95 2.91 -4.59 -0.85
N ILE A 96 3.51 -4.83 -2.02
CA ILE A 96 3.57 -6.15 -2.64
C ILE A 96 4.28 -7.13 -1.70
N TYR A 97 5.41 -6.72 -1.12
CA TYR A 97 6.15 -7.55 -0.17
C TYR A 97 5.31 -7.92 1.05
N TRP A 98 4.61 -6.95 1.64
CA TRP A 98 3.70 -7.18 2.75
C TRP A 98 2.58 -8.17 2.40
N ASN A 99 2.00 -8.07 1.19
CA ASN A 99 0.96 -9.00 0.72
C ASN A 99 1.50 -10.43 0.54
N ILE A 100 2.67 -10.59 -0.05
CA ILE A 100 3.31 -11.90 -0.20
C ILE A 100 3.61 -12.54 1.17
N CYS A 101 4.12 -11.76 2.12
CA CYS A 101 4.33 -12.24 3.50
C CYS A 101 3.01 -12.67 4.15
N SER A 102 1.95 -11.91 3.90
CA SER A 102 0.61 -12.20 4.42
C SER A 102 0.04 -13.51 3.87
N ILE A 103 0.18 -13.74 2.56
CA ILE A 103 -0.19 -15.00 1.90
C ILE A 103 0.62 -16.17 2.48
N TYR A 104 1.94 -15.99 2.63
CA TYR A 104 2.79 -16.99 3.24
C TYR A 104 2.31 -17.40 4.65
N ILE A 105 1.94 -16.43 5.50
CA ILE A 105 1.40 -16.74 6.83
C ILE A 105 0.08 -17.51 6.72
N LEU A 106 -0.82 -17.10 5.83
CA LEU A 106 -2.10 -17.80 5.61
C LEU A 106 -1.89 -19.27 5.24
N GLU A 107 -0.92 -19.56 4.38
CA GLU A 107 -0.58 -20.93 3.99
C GLU A 107 0.01 -21.74 5.15
N LYS A 108 0.88 -21.12 5.96
CA LYS A 108 1.54 -21.79 7.09
C LYS A 108 0.64 -21.95 8.32
N THR A 109 -0.38 -21.13 8.45
CA THR A 109 -1.30 -21.18 9.59
C THR A 109 -2.18 -22.43 9.51
N ARG A 110 -2.08 -23.34 10.48
CA ARG A 110 -2.85 -24.60 10.46
C ARG A 110 -4.25 -24.46 11.03
N THR A 111 -4.44 -23.60 12.03
CA THR A 111 -5.73 -23.47 12.70
C THR A 111 -6.69 -22.58 11.90
N LEU A 112 -7.93 -23.03 11.73
CA LEU A 112 -8.98 -22.28 11.02
C LEU A 112 -9.26 -20.93 11.69
N LYS A 113 -9.17 -20.87 13.01
CA LYS A 113 -9.41 -19.67 13.83
C LYS A 113 -8.40 -18.57 13.54
N GLN A 114 -7.09 -18.89 13.61
CA GLN A 114 -6.03 -17.94 13.28
C GLN A 114 -6.06 -17.54 11.80
N LYS A 115 -6.33 -18.50 10.89
CA LYS A 115 -6.54 -18.21 9.46
C LYS A 115 -7.65 -17.18 9.24
N SER A 116 -8.79 -17.33 9.92
CA SER A 116 -9.90 -16.38 9.85
C SER A 116 -9.48 -15.00 10.35
N ALA A 117 -8.80 -14.94 11.49
CA ALA A 117 -8.36 -13.68 12.07
C ALA A 117 -7.34 -12.95 11.17
N ILE A 118 -6.36 -13.68 10.60
CA ILE A 118 -5.43 -13.14 9.61
C ILE A 118 -6.19 -12.66 8.37
N LYS A 119 -7.14 -13.43 7.83
CA LYS A 119 -7.99 -12.97 6.72
C LYS A 119 -8.70 -11.65 7.06
N TRP A 120 -9.39 -11.58 8.19
CA TRP A 120 -10.07 -10.35 8.61
C TRP A 120 -9.11 -9.18 8.81
N TYR A 121 -7.91 -9.43 9.30
CA TYR A 121 -6.85 -8.42 9.36
C TYR A 121 -6.43 -7.94 7.96
N LEU A 122 -6.21 -8.84 6.99
CA LEU A 122 -5.85 -8.46 5.63
C LEU A 122 -6.98 -7.72 4.90
N TRP A 123 -8.20 -8.22 5.02
CA TRP A 123 -9.41 -7.55 4.54
C TRP A 123 -9.56 -6.16 5.15
N GLY A 124 -9.26 -6.05 6.45
CA GLY A 124 -9.39 -4.81 7.19
C GLY A 124 -8.21 -3.87 7.11
N VAL A 125 -7.09 -4.32 6.58
CA VAL A 125 -5.97 -3.44 6.23
C VAL A 125 -6.05 -3.05 4.76
N LEU A 126 -6.67 -3.86 3.89
CA LEU A 126 -6.32 -3.78 2.48
C LEU A 126 -7.40 -4.08 1.41
N ASP A 127 -8.04 -5.25 1.38
CA ASP A 127 -8.54 -5.72 0.08
C ASP A 127 -9.68 -4.93 -0.57
N ILE A 128 -10.70 -4.48 0.18
CA ILE A 128 -11.87 -3.85 -0.46
C ILE A 128 -11.51 -2.54 -1.16
N THR A 129 -10.73 -1.68 -0.51
CA THR A 129 -10.48 -0.33 -1.06
C THR A 129 -9.44 -0.36 -2.16
N PHE A 130 -8.51 -1.31 -2.13
CA PHE A 130 -7.58 -1.53 -3.24
C PHE A 130 -8.31 -2.09 -4.46
N VAL A 131 -9.23 -3.04 -4.26
CA VAL A 131 -10.09 -3.56 -5.34
C VAL A 131 -10.99 -2.44 -5.89
N LEU A 132 -11.60 -1.63 -5.04
CA LEU A 132 -12.40 -0.49 -5.46
C LEU A 132 -11.57 0.57 -6.21
N ALA A 133 -10.33 0.83 -5.77
CA ALA A 133 -9.41 1.72 -6.47
C ALA A 133 -9.01 1.18 -7.84
N LEU A 134 -8.78 -0.13 -7.94
CA LEU A 134 -8.49 -0.79 -9.20
C LEU A 134 -9.70 -0.76 -10.14
N ILE A 135 -10.91 -1.01 -9.63
CA ILE A 135 -12.15 -0.90 -10.41
C ILE A 135 -12.34 0.54 -10.90
N TYR A 136 -12.18 1.52 -10.01
CA TYR A 136 -12.27 2.94 -10.37
C TYR A 136 -11.23 3.31 -11.43
N PHE A 137 -9.99 2.84 -11.28
CA PHE A 137 -8.95 3.00 -12.28
C PHE A 137 -9.34 2.39 -13.63
N LEU A 138 -9.84 1.15 -13.65
CA LEU A 138 -10.24 0.45 -14.87
C LEU A 138 -11.39 1.18 -15.57
N ILE A 139 -12.40 1.63 -14.83
CA ILE A 139 -13.52 2.43 -15.38
C ILE A 139 -13.01 3.77 -15.89
N GLY A 140 -12.21 4.48 -15.08
CA GLY A 140 -11.65 5.77 -15.44
C GLY A 140 -10.74 5.70 -16.67
N SER A 141 -10.02 4.61 -16.86
CA SER A 141 -9.09 4.42 -18.00
C SER A 141 -9.76 4.39 -19.38
N VAL A 142 -11.10 4.24 -19.44
CA VAL A 142 -11.91 4.23 -20.66
C VAL A 142 -12.27 5.65 -21.13
N GLY A 143 -12.10 6.70 -20.30
CA GLY A 143 -12.45 8.08 -20.66
C GLY A 143 -11.56 9.18 -20.09
N ILE A 144 -10.79 8.87 -19.05
CA ILE A 144 -9.82 9.75 -18.39
C ILE A 144 -8.45 9.08 -18.56
N GLN A 145 -7.46 9.81 -19.06
CA GLN A 145 -6.08 9.31 -19.16
C GLN A 145 -5.48 9.16 -17.74
N LEU A 146 -5.81 8.04 -17.09
CA LEU A 146 -5.26 7.66 -15.79
C LEU A 146 -3.99 6.83 -15.99
N ASN A 147 -2.96 7.15 -15.22
CA ASN A 147 -1.74 6.35 -15.12
C ASN A 147 -1.82 5.49 -13.85
N ILE A 148 -1.85 4.18 -14.05
CA ILE A 148 -2.05 3.20 -12.98
C ILE A 148 -0.98 3.25 -11.89
N PHE A 149 0.23 3.73 -12.19
CA PHE A 149 1.28 3.82 -11.19
C PHE A 149 1.17 5.10 -10.39
N SER A 150 1.02 6.24 -11.04
CA SER A 150 0.94 7.51 -10.32
C SER A 150 -0.39 7.71 -9.61
N ASP A 151 -1.49 7.22 -10.19
CA ASP A 151 -2.83 7.55 -9.73
C ASP A 151 -3.42 6.48 -8.81
N LEU A 152 -3.13 5.18 -9.01
CA LEU A 152 -3.75 4.10 -8.22
C LEU A 152 -3.41 4.18 -6.72
N PRO A 153 -2.18 4.45 -6.28
CA PRO A 153 -1.89 4.60 -4.85
C PRO A 153 -2.69 5.75 -4.24
N SER A 154 -2.82 6.88 -4.93
CA SER A 154 -3.59 8.03 -4.44
C SER A 154 -5.09 7.73 -4.41
N ILE A 155 -5.66 7.15 -5.47
CA ILE A 155 -7.05 6.68 -5.53
C ILE A 155 -7.33 5.68 -4.39
N TRP A 156 -6.40 4.75 -4.17
CA TRP A 156 -6.49 3.80 -3.07
C TRP A 156 -6.49 4.51 -1.72
N CYS A 157 -5.60 5.47 -1.53
CA CYS A 157 -5.56 6.25 -0.31
C CYS A 157 -6.90 6.99 -0.07
N THR A 158 -7.49 7.59 -1.10
CA THR A 158 -8.81 8.25 -1.02
C THR A 158 -9.90 7.26 -0.60
N ILE A 159 -9.99 6.11 -1.25
CA ILE A 159 -11.03 5.11 -0.99
C ILE A 159 -10.80 4.43 0.37
N SER A 160 -9.55 4.32 0.83
CA SER A 160 -9.18 3.75 2.13
C SER A 160 -9.74 4.55 3.33
N ILE A 161 -10.10 5.83 3.13
CA ILE A 161 -10.79 6.62 4.16
C ILE A 161 -12.14 5.98 4.50
N ILE A 162 -12.88 5.46 3.52
CA ILE A 162 -14.18 4.81 3.73
C ILE A 162 -14.02 3.58 4.64
N GLN A 163 -12.90 2.87 4.47
CA GLN A 163 -12.54 1.72 5.31
C GLN A 163 -12.37 2.06 6.79
N LEU A 164 -12.02 3.32 7.13
CA LEU A 164 -11.88 3.79 8.50
C LEU A 164 -13.18 3.61 9.31
N LEU A 165 -14.34 3.73 8.66
CA LEU A 165 -15.66 3.56 9.27
C LEU A 165 -15.90 2.12 9.75
N PHE A 166 -15.24 1.15 9.13
CA PHE A 166 -15.39 -0.28 9.43
C PHE A 166 -14.34 -0.79 10.43
N VAL A 167 -13.31 0.01 10.75
CA VAL A 167 -12.23 -0.35 11.67
C VAL A 167 -12.72 -0.87 13.04
N PRO A 168 -13.73 -0.26 13.70
CA PRO A 168 -14.25 -0.77 14.97
C PRO A 168 -14.84 -2.19 14.85
N TYR A 169 -15.54 -2.48 13.75
CA TYR A 169 -16.11 -3.81 13.49
C TYR A 169 -14.99 -4.85 13.28
N MET A 170 -13.93 -4.46 12.58
CA MET A 170 -12.79 -5.34 12.29
C MET A 170 -11.99 -5.66 13.56
N PHE A 171 -11.74 -4.67 14.42
CA PHE A 171 -11.10 -4.91 15.71
C PHE A 171 -11.89 -5.86 16.62
N LYS A 172 -13.23 -5.81 16.60
CA LYS A 172 -14.07 -6.77 17.34
C LYS A 172 -13.89 -8.21 16.85
N LYS A 173 -13.65 -8.42 15.55
CA LYS A 173 -13.41 -9.75 14.97
C LYS A 173 -11.98 -10.27 15.20
N ILE A 174 -11.03 -9.37 15.40
CA ILE A 174 -9.60 -9.66 15.67
C ILE A 174 -9.37 -9.94 17.18
N LYS A 175 -10.15 -9.32 18.07
CA LYS A 175 -10.07 -9.52 19.53
C LYS A 175 -10.61 -10.91 19.91
N GLY A 176 -9.72 -11.86 20.17
CA GLY A 176 -10.08 -13.14 20.79
C GLY A 176 -9.04 -14.24 20.71
N ASP A 177 -8.22 -14.29 19.64
CA ASP A 177 -7.67 -15.58 19.18
C ASP A 177 -6.20 -15.61 18.77
N TYR A 178 -5.42 -14.60 19.14
CA TYR A 178 -4.00 -14.56 18.79
C TYR A 178 -3.12 -15.23 19.84
N PRO A 179 -2.15 -16.05 19.43
CA PRO A 179 -1.18 -16.63 20.35
C PRO A 179 -0.35 -15.49 20.96
N GLN A 180 -0.48 -15.26 22.27
CA GLN A 180 0.37 -14.34 23.04
C GLN A 180 1.81 -14.86 23.23
N ASN A 181 2.27 -15.75 22.34
CA ASN A 181 3.61 -16.31 22.44
C ASN A 181 4.63 -15.26 22.01
N ASN A 182 5.45 -14.80 22.96
CA ASN A 182 6.46 -13.77 22.73
C ASN A 182 7.67 -14.25 21.91
N VAL A 183 7.72 -15.54 21.54
CA VAL A 183 8.82 -16.13 20.77
C VAL A 183 8.52 -16.00 19.27
N LYS A 184 9.28 -15.14 18.58
CA LYS A 184 9.21 -15.03 17.11
C LYS A 184 9.89 -16.22 16.42
N HIS A 185 9.19 -16.84 15.49
CA HIS A 185 9.75 -17.79 14.53
C HIS A 185 10.56 -17.05 13.47
N ARG A 186 11.87 -17.33 13.42
CA ARG A 186 12.74 -16.79 12.38
C ARG A 186 12.49 -17.51 11.07
N ILE A 187 12.28 -16.74 10.00
CA ILE A 187 12.19 -17.27 8.65
C ILE A 187 13.60 -17.60 8.16
N ASN A 188 13.77 -18.78 7.55
CA ASN A 188 15.03 -19.17 6.95
C ASN A 188 15.39 -18.19 5.81
N LEU A 189 16.66 -17.81 5.70
CA LEU A 189 17.18 -16.95 4.66
C LEU A 189 16.72 -17.35 3.25
N LYS A 190 16.64 -18.64 2.94
CA LYS A 190 16.14 -19.10 1.62
C LYS A 190 14.71 -18.66 1.34
N VAL A 191 13.82 -18.79 2.34
CA VAL A 191 12.42 -18.38 2.23
C VAL A 191 12.35 -16.86 2.18
N GLN A 192 13.10 -16.16 3.03
CA GLN A 192 13.16 -14.70 3.04
C GLN A 192 13.57 -14.15 1.67
N SER A 193 14.65 -14.67 1.07
CA SER A 193 15.11 -14.29 -0.26
C SER A 193 14.06 -14.58 -1.34
N ALA A 194 13.38 -15.73 -1.27
CA ALA A 194 12.32 -16.05 -2.20
C ALA A 194 11.14 -15.06 -2.13
N LEU A 195 10.69 -14.69 -0.94
CA LEU A 195 9.63 -13.69 -0.76
C LEU A 195 10.03 -12.34 -1.37
N ILE A 196 11.29 -11.91 -1.17
CA ILE A 196 11.83 -10.67 -1.76
C ILE A 196 11.86 -10.77 -3.29
N ILE A 197 12.41 -11.86 -3.84
CA ILE A 197 12.52 -12.05 -5.30
C ILE A 197 11.15 -12.05 -5.95
N ILE A 198 10.18 -12.78 -5.40
CA ILE A 198 8.81 -12.80 -5.91
C ILE A 198 8.21 -11.38 -5.89
N SER A 199 8.45 -10.63 -4.82
CA SER A 199 7.97 -9.24 -4.71
C SER A 199 8.55 -8.34 -5.78
N LEU A 200 9.85 -8.48 -6.06
CA LEU A 200 10.54 -7.72 -7.11
C LEU A 200 10.06 -8.12 -8.51
N ILE A 201 9.80 -9.41 -8.74
CA ILE A 201 9.25 -9.90 -10.01
C ILE A 201 7.86 -9.30 -10.23
N ILE A 202 6.95 -9.39 -9.25
CA ILE A 202 5.61 -8.82 -9.36
C ILE A 202 5.70 -7.31 -9.59
N LEU A 203 6.53 -6.59 -8.83
CA LEU A 203 6.73 -5.16 -9.01
C LEU A 203 7.20 -4.82 -10.44
N THR A 204 8.16 -5.59 -10.97
CA THR A 204 8.70 -5.40 -12.32
C THR A 204 7.65 -5.70 -13.39
N ILE A 205 6.90 -6.80 -13.25
CA ILE A 205 5.82 -7.17 -14.16
C ILE A 205 4.76 -6.08 -14.15
N SER A 206 4.30 -5.67 -12.96
CA SER A 206 3.36 -4.58 -12.82
C SER A 206 3.89 -3.34 -13.52
N TRP A 207 5.14 -2.92 -13.25
CA TRP A 207 5.73 -1.70 -13.81
C TRP A 207 5.72 -1.66 -15.34
N ASN A 208 6.04 -2.80 -15.97
CA ASN A 208 6.12 -2.90 -17.41
C ASN A 208 4.78 -3.14 -18.10
N ILE A 209 3.86 -3.90 -17.47
CA ILE A 209 2.58 -4.28 -18.08
C ILE A 209 1.51 -3.21 -17.86
N ALA A 210 1.46 -2.59 -16.70
CA ALA A 210 0.32 -1.78 -16.34
C ALA A 210 0.13 -0.51 -17.23
N PRO A 211 1.16 0.12 -17.82
CA PRO A 211 0.98 1.15 -18.85
C PRO A 211 0.34 0.65 -20.16
N LEU A 212 0.33 -0.66 -20.41
CA LEU A 212 -0.28 -1.27 -21.60
C LEU A 212 -1.78 -1.52 -21.43
N ILE A 213 -2.26 -1.63 -20.19
CA ILE A 213 -3.65 -1.97 -19.88
C ILE A 213 -4.64 -0.92 -20.42
N PRO A 214 -4.47 0.39 -20.18
CA PRO A 214 -5.38 1.41 -20.72
C PRO A 214 -5.39 1.44 -22.25
N LYS A 215 -4.22 1.23 -22.89
CA LYS A 215 -4.11 1.19 -24.36
C LYS A 215 -4.91 0.02 -24.95
N PHE A 216 -4.86 -1.13 -24.28
CA PHE A 216 -5.62 -2.31 -24.68
C PHE A 216 -7.13 -2.13 -24.45
N LEU A 217 -7.53 -1.60 -23.29
CA LEU A 217 -8.94 -1.36 -22.96
C LEU A 217 -9.59 -0.33 -23.90
N ASN A 218 -8.90 0.76 -24.23
CA ASN A 218 -9.40 1.73 -25.20
C ASN A 218 -9.55 1.10 -26.60
N LYS A 219 -8.66 0.20 -27.01
CA LYS A 219 -8.79 -0.51 -28.28
C LYS A 219 -10.01 -1.46 -28.31
N LEU A 220 -10.46 -1.95 -27.16
CA LEU A 220 -11.66 -2.79 -27.04
C LEU A 220 -12.95 -1.97 -26.95
N ALA A 221 -12.93 -0.81 -26.30
CA ALA A 221 -14.11 0.03 -26.10
C ALA A 221 -14.57 0.77 -27.38
N PHE A 222 -13.67 0.97 -28.35
CA PHE A 222 -13.96 1.63 -29.63
C PHE A 222 -14.04 0.64 -30.81
N LYS A 223 -14.35 -0.64 -30.54
CA LYS A 223 -14.73 -1.64 -31.54
C LYS A 223 -16.19 -2.01 -31.38
#